data_AF-A0A7R7I5H3-F1
#
_entry.id   AF-A0A7R7I5H3-F1
#
_cell.length_a   1.000
_cell.length_b   1.000
_cell.length_c   1.000
_cell.angle_alpha   90.00
_cell.angle_beta   90.00
_cell.angle_gamma   90.00
#
_symmetry.space_group_name_H-M   'P 1'
#
loop_
_entity.id
_entity.type
_entity.pdbx_description
1 polymer ?
#
loop_
_entity_poly.entity_id
_entity_poly.type
_entity_poly.pdbx_seq_one_letter_code
_entity_poly.pdbx_strand_id
1 'polypeptide(L)' 'MKSLSDTSLFKPVPSRTEAKTDMTSRVARQIMDLEATAREAKTKRLRAARLAQEADAPKPAPKKPAPKRSKKA' A
#
# COMPACT_ATOMS: atom_id res chain seq x y z
N MET A 1 -7.24 -39.73 39.26
CA MET A 1 -6.87 -38.32 39.50
C MET A 1 -6.43 -37.70 38.19
N LYS A 2 -6.95 -36.53 37.79
CA LYS A 2 -6.45 -35.82 36.61
C LYS A 2 -5.11 -35.17 36.99
N SER A 3 -4.01 -35.60 36.37
CA SER A 3 -2.71 -34.96 36.52
C SER A 3 -2.74 -33.60 35.82
N LEU A 4 -2.52 -32.52 36.57
CA LEU A 4 -2.32 -31.19 36.02
C LEU A 4 -0.92 -31.17 35.39
N SER A 5 -0.84 -31.00 34.08
CA SER A 5 0.44 -30.86 33.37
C SER A 5 1.15 -29.58 33.83
N ASP A 6 2.32 -29.72 34.47
CA ASP A 6 3.13 -28.64 35.09
C ASP A 6 3.46 -27.46 34.16
N THR A 7 3.34 -27.66 32.85
CA THR A 7 3.64 -26.67 31.81
C THR A 7 2.65 -25.50 31.75
N SER A 8 1.49 -25.57 32.43
CA SER A 8 0.54 -24.44 32.47
C SER A 8 0.61 -23.61 33.75
N LEU A 9 1.30 -24.05 34.81
CA LEU A 9 1.29 -23.35 36.10
C LEU A 9 2.13 -22.07 36.12
N PHE A 10 3.17 -21.98 35.28
CA PHE A 10 4.14 -20.87 35.30
C PHE A 10 4.02 -19.93 34.09
N LYS A 11 2.94 -20.02 33.30
CA LYS A 11 2.78 -19.07 32.19
C LYS A 11 2.47 -17.69 32.76
N PRO A 12 3.28 -16.66 32.46
CA PRO A 12 2.99 -15.31 32.91
C PRO A 12 1.65 -14.88 32.32
N VAL A 13 0.68 -14.62 33.20
CA VAL A 13 -0.61 -14.05 32.78
C VAL A 13 -0.32 -12.60 32.43
N PRO A 14 -0.50 -12.19 31.16
CA PRO A 14 -0.25 -10.81 30.78
C PRO A 14 -1.14 -9.92 31.63
N SER A 15 -0.54 -8.87 32.20
CA SER A 15 -1.29 -7.90 32.96
C SER A 15 -2.38 -7.27 32.07
N ARG A 16 -3.47 -6.81 32.66
CA ARG A 16 -4.56 -6.16 31.92
C ARG A 16 -4.07 -4.99 31.05
N THR A 17 -2.98 -4.34 31.46
CA THR A 17 -2.33 -3.25 30.71
C THR A 17 -1.60 -3.79 29.48
N GLU A 18 -0.79 -4.85 29.63
CA GLU A 18 -0.08 -5.50 28.51
C GLU A 18 -1.04 -6.05 27.44
N ALA A 19 -2.15 -6.65 27.88
CA ALA A 19 -3.19 -7.16 26.98
C ALA A 19 -3.85 -6.03 26.16
N LYS A 20 -4.12 -4.88 26.79
CA LYS A 20 -4.67 -3.70 26.09
C LYS A 20 -3.68 -3.11 25.10
N THR A 21 -2.39 -3.03 25.45
CA THR A 21 -1.36 -2.52 24.54
C THR A 21 -1.20 -3.42 23.33
N ASP A 22 -1.21 -4.75 23.49
CA ASP A 22 -1.13 -5.68 22.36
C ASP A 22 -2.35 -5.55 21.43
N MET A 23 -3.54 -5.40 22.00
CA MET A 23 -4.76 -5.13 21.23
C MET A 23 -4.63 -3.85 20.40
N THR A 24 -4.21 -2.74 21.01
CA THR A 24 -4.02 -1.46 20.29
C THR A 24 -2.98 -1.60 19.19
N SER A 25 -1.85 -2.25 19.44
CA SER A 25 -0.82 -2.48 18.43
C SER A 25 -1.33 -3.35 17.27
N ARG A 26 -2.13 -4.39 17.56
CA ARG A 26 -2.76 -5.22 16.52
C ARG A 26 -3.74 -4.41 15.68
N VAL A 27 -4.61 -3.62 16.31
CA VAL A 27 -5.59 -2.79 15.60
C VAL A 27 -4.89 -1.74 14.73
N ALA A 28 -3.85 -1.08 15.25
CA ALA A 28 -3.08 -0.10 14.48
C ALA A 28 -2.47 -0.72 13.21
N ARG A 29 -1.85 -1.90 13.33
CA ARG A 29 -1.32 -2.64 12.15
C ARG A 29 -2.43 -2.99 11.15
N GLN A 30 -3.57 -3.49 11.63
CA GLN A 30 -4.71 -3.82 10.77
C GLN A 30 -5.22 -2.59 10.00
N ILE A 31 -5.30 -1.42 10.63
CA ILE A 31 -5.70 -0.18 9.97
C ILE A 31 -4.71 0.16 8.83
N MET A 32 -3.41 0.11 9.13
CA MET A 32 -2.36 0.41 8.14
C MET A 32 -2.44 -0.54 6.93
N ASP A 33 -2.65 -1.83 7.18
CA ASP A 33 -2.78 -2.84 6.12
C ASP A 33 -4.01 -2.61 5.25
N LEU A 34 -5.16 -2.30 5.85
CA LEU A 34 -6.39 -1.98 5.13
C LEU A 34 -6.23 -0.72 4.26
N GLU A 35 -5.57 0.31 4.77
CA GLU A 35 -5.29 1.52 3.99
C GLU A 35 -4.31 1.27 2.85
N ALA A 36 -3.26 0.47 3.08
CA ALA A 36 -2.30 0.09 2.05
C ALA A 36 -3.00 -0.67 0.91
N THR A 37 -3.80 -1.68 1.25
CA THR A 37 -4.55 -2.48 0.25
C THR A 37 -5.53 -1.61 -0.55
N ALA A 38 -6.24 -0.68 0.10
CA ALA A 38 -7.13 0.26 -0.59
C ALA A 38 -6.37 1.19 -1.56
N ARG A 39 -5.22 1.72 -1.16
CA ARG A 39 -4.36 2.55 -2.02
C ARG A 39 -3.82 1.78 -3.21
N GLU A 40 -3.37 0.55 -3.00
CA GLU A 40 -2.90 -0.33 -4.07
C GLU A 40 -4.00 -0.68 -5.06
N ALA A 41 -5.19 -1.04 -4.57
CA ALA A 41 -6.33 -1.37 -5.42
C ALA A 41 -6.73 -0.17 -6.30
N LYS A 42 -6.80 1.03 -5.73
CA LYS A 42 -7.04 2.27 -6.48
C LYS A 42 -5.97 2.50 -7.54
N THR A 43 -4.70 2.34 -7.18
CA THR A 43 -3.57 2.56 -8.09
C THR A 43 -3.59 1.55 -9.24
N LYS A 44 -3.86 0.27 -8.95
CA LYS A 44 -4.03 -0.78 -9.98
C LYS A 44 -5.15 -0.43 -10.95
N ARG A 45 -6.31 0.00 -10.44
CA ARG A 45 -7.46 0.45 -11.27
C ARG A 45 -7.08 1.63 -12.17
N LEU A 46 -6.46 2.66 -11.62
CA LEU A 46 -6.07 3.85 -12.39
C LEU A 46 -4.98 3.54 -13.41
N ARG A 47 -4.02 2.67 -13.07
CA ARG A 47 -2.99 2.23 -14.01
C ARG A 47 -3.60 1.45 -15.17
N ALA A 48 -4.53 0.54 -14.90
CA ALA A 48 -5.24 -0.20 -15.95
C ALA A 48 -6.03 0.75 -16.88
N ALA A 49 -6.73 1.73 -16.30
CA ALA A 49 -7.45 2.74 -17.07
C ALA A 49 -6.50 3.59 -17.94
N ARG A 50 -5.35 4.00 -17.41
CA ARG A 50 -4.34 4.73 -18.18
C ARG A 50 -3.80 3.89 -19.34
N LEU A 51 -3.50 2.62 -19.11
CA LEU A 51 -2.98 1.75 -20.16
C LEU A 51 -4.00 1.54 -21.30
N ALA A 52 -5.28 1.41 -20.95
CA ALA A 52 -6.36 1.35 -21.95
C ALA A 52 -6.44 2.65 -22.78
N GLN A 53 -6.36 3.81 -22.11
CA GLN A 53 -6.34 5.10 -22.80
C GLN A 53 -5.11 5.28 -23.69
N GLU A 54 -3.93 4.82 -23.27
CA GLU A 54 -2.71 4.86 -24.08
C GLU A 54 -2.79 3.93 -25.30
N ALA A 55 -3.46 2.79 -25.19
CA ALA A 55 -3.69 1.88 -26.31
C ALA A 55 -4.59 2.51 -27.39
N ASP A 56 -5.60 3.30 -26.98
CA ASP A 56 -6.52 3.99 -27.87
C ASP A 56 -6.00 5.37 -28.34
N ALA A 57 -4.91 5.88 -27.75
CA ALA A 57 -4.41 7.20 -28.07
C ALA A 57 -3.71 7.23 -29.44
N PRO A 58 -4.09 8.16 -30.35
CA PRO A 58 -3.38 8.33 -31.61
C PRO A 58 -1.93 8.80 -31.36
N LYS A 59 -0.97 8.20 -32.07
CA LYS A 59 0.46 8.56 -31.96
C LYS A 59 0.63 10.07 -32.13
N PRO A 60 1.36 10.75 -31.23
CA PRO A 60 1.55 12.19 -31.34
C PRO A 60 2.24 12.51 -32.66
N ALA A 61 1.65 13.44 -33.41
CA ALA A 61 2.20 13.89 -34.69
C ALA A 61 3.63 14.41 -34.49
N PRO A 62 4.56 14.12 -35.42
CA PRO A 62 5.95 14.54 -35.29
C PRO A 62 6.04 16.06 -35.16
N LYS A 63 6.69 16.52 -34.09
CA LYS A 63 6.91 17.95 -33.85
C LYS A 63 7.73 18.53 -34.98
N LYS A 64 7.17 19.50 -35.72
CA LYS A 64 7.91 20.22 -36.78
C LYS A 64 9.13 20.93 -36.16
N PRO A 65 10.32 20.84 -36.76
CA PRO A 65 11.52 21.48 -36.21
C PRO A 65 11.33 22.99 -36.17
N ALA A 66 11.72 23.60 -35.05
CA ALA A 66 11.62 25.05 -34.85
C ALA A 66 12.46 25.79 -35.91
N PRO A 67 11.95 26.89 -36.49
CA PRO A 67 12.68 27.64 -37.50
C PRO A 67 13.95 28.25 -36.89
N LYS A 68 15.11 27.94 -37.48
CA LYS A 68 16.39 28.55 -37.09
C LYS A 68 16.33 30.05 -37.37
N ARG A 69 16.50 30.86 -36.32
CA ARG A 69 16.60 32.32 -36.43
C ARG A 69 17.91 32.67 -37.12
N SER A 70 17.85 33.13 -38.37
CA SER A 70 19.01 33.68 -39.07
C SER A 70 19.50 34.92 -38.32
N LYS A 71 20.74 34.91 -37.84
CA LYS A 71 21.41 36.13 -37.35
C LYS A 71 21.64 37.03 -38.56
N LYS A 72 21.08 38.25 -38.54
CA LYS A 72 21.42 39.28 -39.52
C LYS A 72 22.84 39.76 -39.23
N ALA A 73 23.65 39.80 -40.29
CA ALA A 73 24.97 40.44 -40.35
C ALA A 73 24.83 41.96 -40.37
#